data_AF-A0A7S4CEU2-F1
#
_entry.id   AF-A0A7S4CEU2-F1
#
_cell.length_a   1.000
_cell.length_b   1.000
_cell.length_c   1.000
_cell.angle_alpha   90.00
_cell.angle_beta   90.00
_cell.angle_gamma   90.00
#
_symmetry.space_group_name_H-M   'P 1'
#
loop_
_entity.id
_entity.type
_entity.pdbx_description
1 polymer ?
#
loop_
_entity_poly.entity_id
_entity_poly.type
_entity_poly.pdbx_seq_one_letter_code
_entity_poly.pdbx_strand_id
1 'polypeptide(L)'
;ALSNNRLMATASERGTIVRIWNTDTSAQVTELRRGTTQCSVYHMAFSRCSSFLAMVSSHGTVHLFAVPESLQTQTQTLNRTSYGASLSWISSYFGSQWASLS
;
A
#
# COMPACT_ATOMS: atom_id res chain seq x y z
N ALA A 1 9.85 -6.33 -4.02
CA ALA A 1 8.82 -7.00 -4.85
C ALA A 1 8.55 -6.13 -6.07
N LEU A 2 8.33 -6.72 -7.25
CA LEU A 2 8.07 -5.98 -8.49
C LEU A 2 6.74 -6.47 -9.09
N SER A 3 5.90 -5.56 -9.57
CA SER A 3 4.65 -5.89 -10.26
C SER A 3 4.63 -5.32 -11.66
N ASN A 4 4.38 -6.18 -12.65
CA ASN A 4 4.20 -5.83 -14.07
C ASN A 4 5.23 -4.83 -14.60
N ASN A 5 6.47 -4.88 -14.09
CA ASN A 5 7.57 -3.96 -14.39
C ASN A 5 7.24 -2.46 -14.25
N ARG A 6 6.26 -2.11 -13.41
CA ARG A 6 5.76 -0.73 -13.22
C ARG A 6 5.78 -0.28 -11.78
N LEU A 7 5.51 -1.19 -10.85
CA LEU A 7 5.48 -0.90 -9.42
C LEU A 7 6.54 -1.71 -8.71
N MET A 8 7.38 -1.04 -7.92
CA MET A 8 8.37 -1.66 -7.07
C MET A 8 8.05 -1.37 -5.61
N ALA A 9 7.96 -2.41 -4.79
CA ALA A 9 7.82 -2.28 -3.35
C ALA A 9 9.16 -2.58 -2.65
N THR A 10 9.56 -1.67 -1.77
CA THR A 10 10.71 -1.79 -0.88
C THR A 10 10.27 -1.67 0.57
N ALA A 11 10.95 -2.39 1.46
CA ALA A 11 10.72 -2.29 2.90
C ALA A 11 11.95 -1.64 3.53
N SER A 12 11.72 -0.85 4.59
CA SER A 12 12.80 -0.37 5.44
C SER A 12 13.44 -1.53 6.20
N GLU A 13 14.71 -1.38 6.59
CA GLU A 13 15.43 -2.34 7.44
C GLU A 13 14.70 -2.63 8.77
N ARG A 14 14.03 -1.63 9.35
CA ARG A 14 13.19 -1.81 10.54
C ARG A 14 11.85 -2.52 10.26
N GLY A 15 11.47 -2.66 9.00
CA GLY A 15 10.22 -3.30 8.55
C GLY A 15 8.93 -2.65 9.06
N THR A 16 9.00 -1.38 9.49
CA THR A 16 7.84 -0.59 9.92
C THR A 16 7.20 0.18 8.76
N ILE A 17 8.02 0.53 7.79
CA ILE A 17 7.66 1.33 6.62
C ILE A 17 7.91 0.51 5.36
N VAL A 18 6.90 0.47 4.50
CA VAL A 18 6.97 -0.09 3.16
C VAL A 18 6.69 1.04 2.18
N ARG A 19 7.52 1.17 1.14
CA ARG A 19 7.38 2.19 0.10
C ARG A 19 7.09 1.53 -1.23
N ILE A 20 6.20 2.14 -2.00
CA ILE A 20 5.92 1.76 -3.37
C ILE A 20 6.41 2.86 -4.29
N TRP A 21 7.12 2.45 -5.33
CA TRP A 21 7.77 3.28 -6.32
C TRP A 21 7.22 2.94 -7.69
N ASN A 22 7.12 3.95 -8.56
CA ASN A 22 6.87 3.75 -9.98
C ASN A 22 8.23 3.57 -10.65
N THR A 23 8.44 2.46 -11.35
CA THR A 23 9.72 2.16 -12.01
C THR A 23 9.93 2.98 -13.28
N ASP A 24 8.86 3.41 -13.96
CA ASP A 24 8.94 4.23 -15.17
C ASP A 24 9.39 5.66 -14.83
N THR A 25 8.80 6.24 -13.78
CA THR A 25 9.09 7.63 -13.37
C THR A 25 10.13 7.74 -12.26
N SER A 26 10.53 6.61 -11.66
CA SER A 26 11.37 6.54 -10.45
C SER A 26 10.83 7.36 -9.26
N ALA A 27 9.54 7.72 -9.27
CA ALA A 27 8.93 8.51 -8.21
C ALA A 27 8.38 7.60 -7.10
N GLN A 28 8.50 8.06 -5.86
CA GLN A 28 7.79 7.45 -4.74
C GLN A 28 6.29 7.71 -4.92
N VAL A 29 5.51 6.64 -4.84
CA VAL A 29 4.08 6.69 -5.09
C VAL A 29 3.30 6.72 -3.78
N THR A 30 3.65 5.83 -2.86
CA THR A 30 3.00 5.78 -1.55
C THR A 30 3.91 5.20 -0.49
N GLU A 31 3.66 5.59 0.76
CA GLU A 31 4.29 5.07 1.95
C GLU A 31 3.22 4.38 2.81
N LEU A 32 3.44 3.09 3.07
CA LEU A 32 2.56 2.23 3.84
C LEU A 32 3.21 1.97 5.20
N ARG A 33 2.40 2.08 6.26
CA ARG A 33 2.85 1.83 7.63
C ARG A 33 2.16 0.59 8.16
N ARG A 34 2.96 -0.40 8.56
CA ARG A 34 2.45 -1.64 9.17
C ARG A 34 2.12 -1.45 10.65
N GLY A 35 2.85 -0.58 11.34
CA GLY A 35 2.70 -0.30 12.77
C GLY A 35 3.98 0.30 13.37
N THR A 36 4.02 0.43 14.69
CA THR A 36 5.13 1.05 15.44
C THR A 36 6.24 0.07 15.81
N THR A 37 5.90 -1.20 16.03
CA THR A 37 6.88 -2.22 16.48
C THR A 37 7.84 -2.61 15.36
N GLN A 38 9.11 -2.81 15.65
CA GLN A 38 10.08 -3.31 14.67
C GLN A 38 9.81 -4.78 14.31
N CYS A 39 10.00 -5.13 13.03
CA CYS A 39 9.78 -6.50 12.55
C CYS A 39 10.65 -6.80 11.33
N SER A 40 11.18 -8.01 11.23
CA SER A 40 11.86 -8.48 10.02
C SER A 40 10.84 -8.89 8.96
N VAL A 41 10.97 -8.29 7.77
CA VAL A 41 10.15 -8.66 6.61
C VAL A 41 10.83 -9.80 5.88
N TYR A 42 10.14 -10.94 5.76
CA TYR A 42 10.68 -12.10 5.06
C TYR A 42 10.36 -12.08 3.57
N HIS A 43 9.11 -11.75 3.23
CA HIS A 43 8.66 -11.78 1.85
C HIS A 43 7.58 -10.74 1.58
N MET A 44 7.55 -10.26 0.34
CA MET A 44 6.54 -9.34 -0.17
C MET A 44 6.13 -9.73 -1.59
N ALA A 45 4.84 -9.69 -1.89
CA ALA A 45 4.33 -10.01 -3.21
C ALA A 45 3.12 -9.13 -3.56
N PHE A 46 3.09 -8.65 -4.80
CA PHE A 46 1.90 -7.99 -5.34
C PHE A 46 0.89 -9.03 -5.82
N SER A 47 -0.38 -8.71 -5.69
CA SER A 47 -1.46 -9.41 -6.40
C SER A 47 -1.29 -9.30 -7.92
N ARG A 48 -1.84 -10.24 -8.68
CA ARG A 48 -1.78 -10.24 -10.16
C ARG A 48 -2.33 -8.96 -10.79
N CYS A 49 -3.36 -8.38 -10.17
CA CYS A 49 -3.95 -7.11 -10.60
C CYS A 49 -3.24 -5.87 -10.04
N SER A 50 -2.18 -6.03 -9.23
CA SER A 50 -1.46 -4.94 -8.55
C SER A 50 -2.30 -4.11 -7.57
N SER A 51 -3.51 -4.56 -7.21
CA SER A 51 -4.41 -3.84 -6.30
C SER A 51 -4.11 -4.07 -4.82
N PHE A 52 -3.39 -5.14 -4.51
CA PHE A 52 -2.92 -5.44 -3.16
C PHE A 52 -1.44 -5.79 -3.13
N LEU A 53 -0.79 -5.45 -2.02
CA LEU A 53 0.54 -5.89 -1.63
C LEU A 53 0.44 -6.73 -0.35
N ALA A 54 0.87 -7.99 -0.43
CA ALA A 54 1.00 -8.87 0.72
C ALA A 54 2.42 -8.80 1.27
N MET A 55 2.54 -8.75 2.60
CA MET A 55 3.81 -8.75 3.32
C MET A 55 3.77 -9.76 4.46
N VAL A 56 4.74 -10.67 4.48
CA VAL A 56 4.94 -11.66 5.54
C VAL A 56 6.06 -11.20 6.47
N SER A 57 5.80 -11.26 7.76
CA SER A 57 6.63 -10.65 8.79
C SER A 57 6.94 -11.63 9.93
N SER A 58 8.02 -11.40 10.67
CA SER A 58 8.46 -12.25 11.79
C SER A 58 7.50 -12.32 12.98
N HIS A 59 6.49 -11.45 13.02
CA HIS A 59 5.48 -11.44 14.09
C HIS A 59 4.42 -12.54 13.90
N GLY A 60 4.55 -13.38 12.87
CA GLY A 60 3.58 -14.43 12.56
C GLY A 60 2.31 -13.90 11.89
N THR A 61 2.28 -12.62 11.53
CA THR A 61 1.17 -11.96 10.84
C THR A 61 1.53 -11.63 9.40
N VAL A 62 0.51 -11.72 8.53
CA VAL A 62 0.57 -11.26 7.15
C VAL A 62 -0.25 -9.97 7.04
N HIS A 63 0.36 -8.93 6.49
CA HIS A 63 -0.31 -7.66 6.24
C HIS A 63 -0.68 -7.55 4.77
N LEU A 64 -1.92 -7.15 4.50
CA LEU A 64 -2.41 -6.83 3.16
C LEU A 64 -2.63 -5.32 3.07
N PHE A 65 -1.94 -4.68 2.15
CA PHE A 65 -2.07 -3.26 1.87
C PHE A 65 -2.81 -3.07 0.55
N ALA A 66 -3.84 -2.22 0.56
CA ALA A 66 -4.49 -1.78 -0.66
C ALA A 66 -3.59 -0.79 -1.40
N VAL A 67 -3.37 -1.03 -2.69
CA VAL A 67 -2.68 -0.11 -3.59
C VAL A 67 -3.76 0.70 -4.31
N PRO A 68 -3.72 2.05 -4.26
CA PRO A 68 -4.68 2.88 -4.98
C PRO A 68 -4.71 2.58 -6.48
N GLU A 69 -5.90 2.56 -7.08
CA GLU A 69 -6.11 2.26 -8.50
C GLU A 69 -5.51 3.33 -9.42
N SER A 70 -5.44 4.58 -8.96
CA SER A 70 -4.75 5.68 -9.67
C SER A 70 -3.29 5.38 -9.98
N LEU A 71 -2.68 4.43 -9.28
CA LEU A 71 -1.28 4.01 -9.45
C LEU A 71 -1.15 2.78 -10.35
N GLN A 72 -2.27 2.12 -10.65
CA GLN A 72 -2.36 0.91 -11.47
C GLN A 72 -2.71 1.24 -12.93
N THR A 73 -3.18 2.45 -13.22
CA THR A 73 -3.79 2.77 -14.51
C THR A 73 -2.77 2.93 -15.63
N GLN A 74 -2.62 1.87 -16.42
CA GLN A 74 -2.87 1.97 -17.86
C GLN A 74 -3.40 0.68 -18.52
N THR A 75 -4.01 -0.27 -17.80
CA THR A 75 -4.59 -1.47 -18.45
C THR A 75 -5.74 -2.14 -17.66
N GLN A 76 -6.78 -1.43 -17.21
CA GLN A 76 -8.05 -2.08 -16.83
C GLN A 76 -9.28 -1.20 -17.12
N THR A 77 -9.61 -1.03 -18.40
CA THR A 77 -10.98 -0.70 -18.82
C THR A 77 -11.81 -1.98 -18.83
N LEU A 78 -12.23 -2.49 -17.66
CA LEU A 78 -13.35 -3.45 -17.62
C LEU A 78 -14.19 -3.24 -16.36
N ASN A 79 -15.32 -2.55 -16.59
CA ASN A 79 -16.60 -2.67 -15.89
C ASN A 79 -16.62 -3.63 -14.70
N ARG A 80 -16.35 -3.11 -13.50
CA ARG A 80 -16.76 -3.77 -12.27
C ARG A 80 -17.92 -2.99 -11.64
N THR A 81 -19.11 -3.22 -12.19
CA THR A 81 -20.37 -2.99 -11.51
C THR A 81 -20.43 -3.87 -10.25
N SER A 82 -20.34 -3.19 -9.11
CA SER A 82 -21.13 -3.41 -7.88
C SER A 82 -21.23 -4.82 -7.27
N TYR A 83 -20.47 -5.06 -6.19
CA TYR A 83 -21.04 -5.56 -4.93
C TYR A 83 -20.33 -4.84 -3.77
N GLY A 84 -20.97 -3.82 -3.19
CA GLY A 84 -20.47 -3.11 -2.01
C GLY A 84 -20.00 -1.68 -2.29
N ALA A 85 -20.96 -0.78 -2.39
CA ALA A 85 -20.92 0.68 -2.39
C ALA A 85 -19.57 1.41 -2.18
N SER A 86 -19.30 2.30 -3.14
CA SER A 86 -18.58 3.58 -2.97
C SER A 86 -18.90 4.24 -1.63
N LEU A 87 -17.87 4.56 -0.87
CA LEU A 87 -17.94 5.51 0.23
C LEU A 87 -16.69 6.41 0.23
N SER A 88 -16.68 7.32 -0.73
CA SER A 88 -15.73 8.43 -0.94
C SER A 88 -15.73 9.51 0.16
N TRP A 89 -16.33 9.26 1.34
CA TRP A 89 -16.50 10.24 2.42
C TRP A 89 -15.56 10.04 3.61
N ILE A 90 -14.74 8.99 3.62
CA ILE A 90 -13.89 8.64 4.76
C ILE A 90 -12.41 9.08 4.57
N SER A 91 -12.10 9.93 3.60
CA SER A 91 -10.71 10.42 3.42
C SER A 91 -10.35 11.64 4.28
N SER A 92 -11.30 12.21 5.03
CA SER A 92 -11.10 13.49 5.76
C SER A 92 -10.68 13.33 7.23
N TYR A 93 -10.84 12.16 7.84
CA TYR A 93 -10.66 11.99 9.29
C TYR A 93 -9.21 11.76 9.73
N PHE A 94 -8.28 11.51 8.80
CA PHE A 94 -6.85 11.36 9.12
C PHE A 94 -6.06 12.67 9.11
N GLY A 95 -6.73 13.82 8.96
CA GLY A 95 -6.15 15.16 9.16
C GLY A 95 -6.08 15.54 10.65
N SER A 96 -5.39 14.76 11.48
CA SER A 96 -5.19 15.11 12.89
C SER A 96 -4.04 16.12 13.04
N GLN A 97 -4.35 17.40 13.17
CA GLN A 97 -3.48 18.35 13.88
C GLN A 97 -3.90 18.37 15.35
N TRP A 98 -3.10 17.70 16.16
CA TRP A 98 -2.75 18.06 17.54
C TRP A 98 -3.47 19.29 18.09
N ALA A 99 -4.61 19.11 18.77
CA ALA A 99 -5.08 20.08 19.74
C ALA A 99 -4.48 19.68 21.10
N SER A 100 -3.46 20.43 21.51
CA SER A 100 -2.82 20.38 22.81
C SER A 100 -3.85 20.56 23.95
N LEU A 101 -3.71 19.74 24.99
CA LEU A 101 -4.39 19.93 26.26
C LEU A 101 -3.70 21.02 27.09
N SER A 102 -4.54 21.75 27.85
CA SER A 102 -4.28 22.75 28.89
C SER A 102 -4.07 24.20 28.42
#